data_AF-A0A852IKD2-F1
#
_entry.id   AF-A0A852IKD2-F1
#
_cell.length_a   1.000
_cell.length_b   1.000
_cell.length_c   1.000
_cell.angle_alpha   90.00
_cell.angle_beta   90.00
_cell.angle_gamma   90.00
#
_symmetry.space_group_name_H-M   'P 1'
#
loop_
_entity.id
_entity.type
_entity.pdbx_description
1 polymer ?
#
loop_
_entity_poly.entity_id
_entity_poly.type
_entity_poly.pdbx_seq_one_letter_code
_entity_poly.pdbx_strand_id
1 'polypeptide(L)'
;PRQSFVMVKGAALLLPAEEGLEDEPPSEEPLGQAPGRQEQHLHLMMQLLRPQDAIRLAVRLESARPRRVRYLLVVRPEEEGAEGQTVLLGMDMAHEGATCCTLGMVLPLWSDTQVFLDGDG
;
A
#
# COMPACT_ATOMS: atom_id res chain seq x y z
N PRO A 1 8.83 -9.45 13.46
CA PRO A 1 7.37 -9.26 13.57
C PRO A 1 6.71 -9.57 12.21
N ARG A 2 5.72 -10.45 12.18
CA ARG A 2 4.97 -10.76 10.94
C ARG A 2 3.85 -9.72 10.82
N GLN A 3 3.79 -9.01 9.70
CA GLN A 3 2.71 -8.09 9.40
C GLN A 3 1.68 -8.81 8.50
N SER A 4 0.41 -8.68 8.84
CA SER A 4 -0.71 -9.31 8.11
C SER A 4 -1.50 -8.23 7.39
N PHE A 5 -2.02 -8.51 6.20
CA PHE A 5 -2.79 -7.56 5.40
C PHE A 5 -4.12 -8.19 4.97
N VAL A 6 -5.19 -7.39 4.96
CA VAL A 6 -6.45 -7.75 4.30
C VAL A 6 -6.50 -7.06 2.95
N MET A 7 -6.78 -7.85 1.92
CA MET A 7 -6.90 -7.38 0.55
C MET A 7 -8.37 -7.22 0.19
N VAL A 8 -8.73 -6.02 -0.27
CA VAL A 8 -10.00 -5.73 -0.93
C VAL A 8 -9.71 -5.27 -2.35
N LYS A 9 -10.71 -5.21 -3.23
CA LYS A 9 -10.49 -4.91 -4.65
C LYS A 9 -9.73 -3.59 -4.85
N GLY A 10 -8.44 -3.68 -5.16
CA GLY A 10 -7.55 -2.54 -5.39
C GLY A 10 -6.95 -1.88 -4.14
N ALA A 11 -7.22 -2.39 -2.93
CA ALA A 11 -6.67 -1.84 -1.69
C ALA A 11 -6.12 -2.94 -0.76
N ALA A 12 -5.06 -2.65 -0.04
CA ALA A 12 -4.56 -3.48 1.05
C ALA A 12 -4.53 -2.67 2.35
N LEU A 13 -5.17 -3.23 3.38
CA LEU A 13 -5.19 -2.69 4.73
C LEU A 13 -4.25 -3.51 5.61
N LEU A 14 -3.31 -2.85 6.30
CA LEU A 14 -2.47 -3.50 7.30
C LEU A 14 -3.32 -3.85 8.52
N LEU A 15 -3.36 -5.13 8.88
CA LEU A 15 -3.97 -5.60 10.12
C LEU A 15 -3.00 -5.40 11.29
N PRO A 16 -3.51 -5.06 12.49
CA PRO A 16 -2.71 -5.16 13.70
C PRO A 16 -2.20 -6.59 13.86
N ALA A 17 -0.98 -6.74 14.38
CA ALA A 17 -0.45 -8.06 14.70
C ALA A 17 -1.27 -8.66 15.85
N GLU A 18 -2.20 -9.56 15.52
CA GLU A 18 -3.00 -10.27 16.51
C GLU A 18 -2.10 -11.31 17.19
N GLU A 19 -1.83 -11.12 18.49
CA GLU A 19 -1.28 -12.18 19.34
C GLU A 19 -2.37 -13.23 19.59
N GLY A 20 -2.41 -14.23 18.71
CA GLY A 20 -3.03 -15.54 18.93
C GLY A 20 -4.56 -15.59 18.91
N LEU A 21 -5.12 -16.25 17.90
CA LEU A 21 -6.22 -17.23 18.02
C LEU A 21 -6.51 -17.88 16.65
N GLU A 22 -6.16 -19.17 16.58
CA GLU A 22 -6.81 -20.33 15.95
C GLU A 22 -7.76 -20.15 14.73
N ASP A 23 -7.36 -20.82 13.64
CA ASP A 23 -8.14 -21.55 12.60
C ASP A 23 -9.45 -20.91 12.05
N GLU A 24 -9.34 -20.21 10.91
CA GLU A 24 -10.47 -19.90 10.01
C GLU A 24 -10.13 -20.40 8.59
N PRO A 25 -11.06 -21.08 7.89
CA PRO A 25 -10.79 -21.77 6.64
C PRO A 25 -10.55 -20.77 5.49
N PRO A 26 -9.89 -21.18 4.39
CA PRO A 26 -9.58 -20.28 3.29
C PRO A 26 -10.88 -19.86 2.59
N SER A 27 -11.33 -18.64 2.87
CA SER A 27 -12.45 -18.01 2.18
C SER A 27 -12.09 -17.80 0.70
N GLU A 28 -13.06 -18.13 -0.15
CA GLU A 28 -12.96 -18.30 -1.59
C GLU A 28 -12.26 -17.15 -2.33
N GLU A 29 -11.28 -17.52 -3.15
CA GLU A 29 -10.43 -16.63 -3.95
C GLU A 29 -11.22 -15.92 -5.07
N PRO A 30 -11.17 -14.59 -5.19
CA PRO A 30 -11.68 -13.91 -6.37
C PRO A 30 -10.66 -13.97 -7.51
N LEU A 31 -11.08 -14.57 -8.62
CA LEU A 31 -10.44 -14.51 -9.93
C LEU A 31 -10.03 -13.06 -10.30
N GLY A 32 -8.73 -12.78 -10.40
CA GLY A 32 -8.25 -11.58 -11.09
C GLY A 32 -6.82 -11.11 -10.86
N GLN A 33 -6.14 -11.50 -9.78
CA GLN A 33 -4.75 -11.10 -9.51
C GLN A 33 -4.05 -12.25 -8.77
N ALA A 34 -2.92 -12.74 -9.29
CA ALA A 34 -2.15 -13.76 -8.60
C ALA A 34 -1.69 -13.17 -7.24
N PRO A 35 -2.13 -13.72 -6.09
CA PRO A 35 -1.97 -13.10 -4.77
C PRO A 35 -0.51 -12.72 -4.46
N GLY A 36 0.46 -13.52 -4.94
CA GLY A 36 1.89 -13.24 -4.73
C GLY A 36 2.43 -11.98 -5.41
N ARG A 37 1.75 -11.44 -6.43
CA ARG A 37 2.27 -10.28 -7.18
C ARG A 37 2.10 -8.97 -6.42
N GLN A 38 0.94 -8.76 -5.82
CA GLN A 38 0.68 -7.58 -5.01
C GLN A 38 1.51 -7.60 -3.72
N GLU A 39 1.73 -8.78 -3.13
CA GLU A 39 2.67 -8.94 -2.01
C GLU A 39 4.10 -8.56 -2.41
N GLN A 40 4.55 -8.99 -3.60
CA GLN A 40 5.85 -8.59 -4.13
C GLN A 40 5.95 -7.08 -4.33
N HIS A 41 4.89 -6.44 -4.83
CA HIS A 41 4.82 -4.99 -4.96
C HIS A 41 4.95 -4.28 -3.60
N LEU A 42 4.19 -4.71 -2.60
CA LEU A 42 4.27 -4.17 -1.25
C LEU A 42 5.67 -4.36 -0.65
N HIS A 43 6.30 -5.50 -0.89
CA HIS A 43 7.67 -5.74 -0.44
C HIS A 43 8.66 -4.71 -1.02
N LEU A 44 8.56 -4.41 -2.33
CA LEU A 44 9.38 -3.39 -2.97
C LEU A 44 9.11 -1.98 -2.42
N MET A 45 7.84 -1.65 -2.14
CA MET A 45 7.48 -0.35 -1.55
C MET A 45 8.07 -0.19 -0.15
N MET A 46 7.99 -1.23 0.69
CA MET A 46 8.57 -1.24 2.04
C MET A 46 10.09 -1.04 2.03
N GLN A 47 10.80 -1.53 1.00
CA GLN A 47 12.25 -1.32 0.86
C GLN A 47 12.64 0.15 0.60
N LEU A 48 11.72 0.99 0.12
CA LEU A 48 11.94 2.42 -0.06
C LEU A 48 11.62 3.25 1.19
N LEU A 49 10.89 2.68 2.14
CA LEU A 49 10.49 3.35 3.38
C LEU A 49 11.55 3.16 4.46
N ARG A 50 11.56 4.07 5.44
CA ARG A 50 12.40 3.88 6.63
C ARG A 50 11.83 2.72 7.45
N PRO A 51 12.66 2.02 8.24
CA PRO A 51 12.19 0.92 9.08
C PRO A 51 11.10 1.28 10.09
N GLN A 52 11.00 2.57 10.45
CA GLN A 52 10.01 3.08 11.41
C GLN A 52 8.70 3.51 10.73
N ASP A 53 8.66 3.59 9.40
CA ASP A 53 7.49 4.02 8.66
C ASP A 53 6.59 2.82 8.33
N ALA A 54 5.31 2.91 8.65
CA ALA A 54 4.32 1.87 8.36
C ALA A 54 3.33 2.32 7.29
N ILE A 55 3.09 1.43 6.32
CA ILE A 55 2.02 1.58 5.33
C ILE A 55 0.69 1.26 6.03
N ARG A 56 -0.17 2.26 6.16
CA ARG A 56 -1.52 2.13 6.74
C ARG A 56 -2.54 1.72 5.69
N LEU A 57 -2.35 2.21 4.47
CA LEU A 57 -3.20 1.89 3.33
C LEU A 57 -2.36 1.91 2.07
N ALA A 58 -2.57 0.92 1.20
CA ALA A 58 -2.03 0.93 -0.16
C ALA A 58 -3.18 0.76 -1.14
N VAL A 59 -3.38 1.75 -2.02
CA VAL A 59 -4.40 1.73 -3.07
C VAL A 59 -3.72 1.66 -4.41
N ARG A 60 -4.02 0.63 -5.20
CA ARG A 60 -3.60 0.56 -6.59
C ARG A 60 -4.55 1.40 -7.43
N LEU A 61 -4.02 2.39 -8.14
CA LEU A 61 -4.80 3.27 -8.99
C LEU A 61 -5.02 2.64 -10.37
N GLU A 62 -6.16 2.96 -10.97
CA GLU A 62 -6.41 2.69 -12.38
C GLU A 62 -5.62 3.68 -13.22
N SER A 63 -4.73 3.19 -14.10
CA SER A 63 -3.94 4.07 -14.96
C SER A 63 -4.48 4.08 -16.37
N ALA A 64 -4.66 5.27 -16.95
CA ALA A 64 -4.92 5.45 -18.37
C ALA A 64 -3.76 4.97 -19.26
N ARG A 65 -2.55 4.79 -18.68
CA ARG A 65 -1.36 4.33 -19.41
C ARG A 65 -1.25 2.80 -19.31
N PRO A 66 -1.50 2.06 -20.40
CA PRO A 66 -1.38 0.62 -20.38
C PRO A 66 0.05 0.24 -20.01
N ARG A 67 0.17 -0.73 -19.08
CA ARG A 67 1.37 -1.27 -18.43
C ARG A 67 1.78 -0.63 -17.11
N ARG A 68 1.68 0.67 -16.90
CA ARG A 68 2.16 1.27 -15.64
C ARG A 68 1.25 0.88 -14.48
N VAL A 69 1.87 0.57 -13.34
CA VAL A 69 1.14 0.34 -12.10
C VAL A 69 1.49 1.46 -11.14
N ARG A 70 0.47 2.14 -10.62
CA ARG A 70 0.60 3.24 -9.67
C ARG A 70 -0.08 2.85 -8.38
N TYR A 71 0.59 3.13 -7.27
CA TYR A 71 0.04 2.98 -5.94
C TYR A 71 0.03 4.33 -5.24
N LEU A 72 -1.07 4.60 -4.54
CA LEU A 72 -1.19 5.66 -3.57
C LEU A 72 -1.10 5.03 -2.18
N LEU A 73 -0.12 5.45 -1.38
CA LEU A 73 0.10 4.92 -0.04
C LEU A 73 -0.19 5.98 1.01
N VAL A 74 -0.85 5.59 2.09
CA VAL A 74 -0.90 6.36 3.33
C VAL A 74 0.13 5.78 4.28
N VAL A 75 1.17 6.56 4.59
CA VAL A 75 2.29 6.13 5.43
C VAL A 75 2.36 7.02 6.67
N ARG A 76 2.63 6.41 7.82
CA ARG A 76 2.90 7.13 9.06
C ARG A 76 4.07 6.48 9.80
N PRO A 77 4.90 7.23 10.53
CA PRO A 77 5.85 6.66 11.47
C PRO A 77 5.13 5.93 12.61
N GLU A 78 5.75 4.86 13.10
CA GLU A 78 5.33 4.17 14.34
C GLU A 78 6.09 4.66 15.58
N GLU A 79 6.88 5.73 15.44
CA GLU A 79 7.62 6.33 16.55
C GLU A 79 6.67 7.02 17.55
N GLU A 80 6.96 6.84 18.84
CA GLU A 80 6.24 7.50 19.93
C GLU A 80 6.31 9.04 19.76
N GLY A 81 5.16 9.72 19.83
CA GLY A 81 5.10 11.17 19.63
C GLY A 81 5.13 11.64 18.18
N ALA A 82 5.15 10.73 17.19
CA ALA A 82 4.96 11.07 15.77
C ALA A 82 3.48 11.21 15.37
N GLU A 83 2.59 11.44 16.33
CA GLU A 83 1.17 11.67 16.07
C GLU A 83 0.98 12.85 15.11
N GLY A 84 0.14 12.67 14.09
CA GLY A 84 -0.09 13.67 13.05
C GLY A 84 0.93 13.69 11.90
N GLN A 85 2.01 12.90 11.97
CA GLN A 85 2.99 12.80 10.87
C GLN A 85 2.53 11.77 9.83
N THR A 86 1.45 12.07 9.10
CA THR A 86 0.98 11.20 8.01
C THR A 86 1.38 11.78 6.66
N VAL A 87 1.81 10.93 5.74
CA VAL A 87 2.24 11.30 4.40
C VAL A 87 1.53 10.42 3.38
N LEU A 88 1.05 11.05 2.31
CA LEU A 88 0.55 10.41 1.12
C LEU A 88 1.71 10.25 0.13
N LEU A 89 1.99 9.02 -0.30
CA LEU A 89 3.05 8.70 -1.25
C LEU A 89 2.47 8.18 -2.56
N GLY A 90 2.96 8.70 -3.68
CA GLY A 90 2.74 8.11 -5.00
C GLY A 90 3.93 7.24 -5.37
N MET A 91 3.71 5.94 -5.56
CA MET A 91 4.73 5.00 -6.02
C MET A 91 4.37 4.41 -7.37
N ASP A 92 5.34 4.39 -8.28
CA ASP A 92 5.19 3.96 -9.66
C ASP A 92 6.03 2.72 -9.96
N MET A 93 5.47 1.82 -10.76
CA MET A 93 6.14 0.66 -11.33
C MET A 93 6.05 0.74 -12.85
N ALA A 94 7.18 0.48 -13.52
CA ALA A 94 7.26 0.55 -14.98
C ALA A 94 6.28 -0.41 -15.67
N HIS A 95 6.11 -1.59 -15.07
CA HIS A 95 5.03 -2.50 -15.39
C HIS A 95 4.68 -3.39 -14.20
N GLU A 96 3.55 -4.07 -14.33
CA GLU A 96 3.06 -5.15 -13.47
C GLU A 96 4.15 -6.13 -12.95
N GLY A 97 5.17 -6.44 -13.74
CA GLY A 97 6.21 -7.42 -13.38
C GLY A 97 7.54 -6.79 -12.95
N ALA A 98 7.53 -5.49 -12.65
CA ALA A 98 8.74 -4.78 -12.31
C ALA A 98 9.30 -5.29 -10.97
N THR A 99 10.61 -5.41 -10.89
CA THR A 99 11.34 -5.79 -9.68
C THR A 99 11.83 -4.59 -8.89
N CYS A 100 11.42 -3.39 -9.28
CA CYS A 100 11.71 -2.13 -8.59
C CYS A 100 10.51 -1.19 -8.71
N CYS A 101 10.41 -0.25 -7.78
CA CYS A 101 9.45 0.84 -7.82
C CYS A 101 10.17 2.17 -7.57
N THR A 102 9.53 3.27 -7.96
CA THR A 102 10.04 4.63 -7.78
C THR A 102 9.02 5.44 -7.01
N LEU A 103 9.50 6.37 -6.17
CA LEU A 103 8.65 7.34 -5.50
C LEU A 103 8.49 8.57 -6.41
N GLY A 104 7.25 8.85 -6.81
CA GLY A 104 6.90 9.95 -7.72
C GLY A 104 6.24 11.15 -7.04
N MET A 105 5.64 10.95 -5.86
CA MET A 105 4.94 11.99 -5.13
C MET A 105 5.10 11.79 -3.61
N VAL A 106 5.26 12.89 -2.87
CA VAL A 106 5.25 12.95 -1.40
C VAL A 106 4.43 14.16 -0.98
N LEU A 107 3.35 13.94 -0.22
CA LEU A 107 2.49 15.01 0.26
C LEU A 107 2.18 14.81 1.76
N PRO A 108 2.39 15.80 2.63
CA PRO A 108 1.93 15.70 4.01
C PRO A 108 0.39 15.68 4.04
N LEU A 109 -0.19 14.82 4.87
CA LEU A 109 -1.62 14.69 5.05
C LEU A 109 -2.04 15.40 6.35
N TRP A 110 -2.84 16.45 6.20
CA TRP A 110 -3.42 17.22 7.29
C TRP A 110 -4.93 16.99 7.39
N SER A 111 -5.55 17.36 8.51
CA SER A 111 -6.99 17.14 8.75
C SER A 111 -7.90 17.85 7.74
N ASP A 112 -7.43 18.93 7.12
CA ASP A 112 -8.14 19.71 6.10
C ASP A 112 -7.74 19.33 4.66
N THR A 113 -6.86 18.32 4.48
CA THR A 113 -6.44 17.87 3.17
C THR A 113 -7.57 17.16 2.44
N GLN A 114 -7.88 17.62 1.24
CA GLN A 114 -8.83 16.97 0.33
C GLN A 114 -8.07 16.41 -0.86
N VAL A 115 -8.29 15.13 -1.15
CA VAL A 115 -7.62 14.42 -2.24
C VAL A 115 -8.67 14.06 -3.29
N PHE A 116 -8.40 14.44 -4.53
CA PHE A 116 -9.19 14.08 -5.69
C PHE A 116 -8.30 13.31 -6.65
N LEU A 117 -8.81 12.20 -7.16
CA LEU A 117 -8.17 11.38 -8.17
C LEU A 117 -8.72 11.80 -9.53
N ASP A 118 -7.86 11.97 -10.53
CA ASP A 118 -8.26 12.27 -11.90
C ASP A 118 -7.93 11.10 -12.84
N GLY A 119 -8.14 11.26 -14.15
CA GLY A 119 -8.30 10.16 -15.09
C GLY A 119 -7.19 9.08 -15.15
N ASP A 120 -5.98 9.32 -14.62
CA ASP A 120 -4.91 8.31 -14.52
C ASP A 120 -4.54 7.89 -13.08
N GLY A 121 -5.44 8.21 -12.13
CA GLY A 121 -5.27 8.01 -10.70
C GLY A 121 -4.85 9.29 -10.01
#